data_AF-A0A4W6E1D9-F1
#
_entry.id   AF-A0A4W6E1D9-F1
#
_cell.length_a   1.000
_cell.length_b   1.000
_cell.length_c   1.000
_cell.angle_alpha   90.00
_cell.angle_beta   90.00
_cell.angle_gamma   90.00
#
_symmetry.space_group_name_H-M   'P 1'
#
loop_
_entity.id
_entity.type
_entity.pdbx_description
1 polymer ?
#
loop_
_entity_poly.entity_id
_entity_poly.type
_entity_poly.pdbx_seq_one_letter_code
_entity_poly.pdbx_strand_id
1 'polypeptide(L)'
;MKYTQNSLYFSNAYIILPAVFALASAAFLLASGCLGSWLSLRDSTCLQGLVRLSECVWMRGSVFGLYIMECFLLQFVYLLVVVFCLEGTASALAYFHSTKLDSEITSLRGVFQNYTGSSQDPNSRTVDATQEELQCCGIHDYSDWLKTSWFNRTGGLFVPHSCCNSTFPSCNGTVDQPWQLYTKVDIKINSVLVKIKTLQHRCLIGPLCFCVFLF
;
A
#
# COMPACT_ATOMS: atom_id res chain seq x y z
N MET A 1 -11.77 10.56 -0.48
CA MET A 1 -12.56 10.00 0.65
C MET A 1 -13.00 8.53 0.49
N LYS A 2 -13.18 7.98 -0.72
CA LYS A 2 -13.63 6.56 -0.91
C LYS A 2 -12.62 5.46 -0.55
N TYR A 3 -11.31 5.76 -0.47
CA TYR A 3 -10.27 4.74 -0.24
C TYR A 3 -10.21 4.25 1.23
N THR A 4 -10.40 5.17 2.18
CA THR A 4 -10.31 4.88 3.63
C THR A 4 -11.43 3.95 4.11
N GLN A 5 -12.64 4.13 3.58
CA GLN A 5 -13.79 3.30 3.95
C GLN A 5 -13.63 1.85 3.47
N ASN A 6 -13.18 1.63 2.23
CA ASN A 6 -12.93 0.28 1.71
C ASN A 6 -11.82 -0.44 2.49
N SER A 7 -10.75 0.26 2.89
CA SER A 7 -9.66 -0.32 3.67
C SER A 7 -10.11 -0.82 5.06
N LEU A 8 -11.01 -0.06 5.71
CA LEU A 8 -11.57 -0.41 7.02
C LEU A 8 -12.50 -1.63 6.95
N TYR A 9 -13.36 -1.70 5.93
CA TYR A 9 -14.24 -2.85 5.71
C TYR A 9 -13.45 -4.15 5.48
N PHE A 10 -12.36 -4.09 4.70
CA PHE A 10 -11.50 -5.26 4.48
C PHE A 10 -10.79 -5.71 5.76
N SER A 11 -10.39 -4.78 6.64
CA SER A 11 -9.73 -5.14 7.90
C SER A 11 -10.67 -5.82 8.89
N ASN A 12 -11.90 -5.29 9.05
CA ASN A 12 -12.87 -5.86 10.00
C ASN A 12 -13.37 -7.24 9.57
N ALA A 13 -13.72 -7.42 8.29
CA ALA A 13 -14.17 -8.71 7.77
C ALA A 13 -13.12 -9.81 7.98
N TYR A 14 -11.85 -9.44 7.90
CA TYR A 14 -10.74 -10.35 8.01
C TYR A 14 -10.36 -10.75 9.45
N ILE A 15 -10.76 -9.96 10.44
CA ILE A 15 -10.63 -10.31 11.87
C ILE A 15 -11.83 -11.14 12.33
N ILE A 16 -13.03 -10.83 11.83
CA ILE A 16 -14.28 -11.49 12.23
C ILE A 16 -14.38 -12.91 11.65
N LEU A 17 -13.95 -13.10 10.39
CA LEU A 17 -14.05 -14.39 9.71
C LEU A 17 -13.29 -15.52 10.43
N PRO A 18 -11.99 -15.38 10.80
CA PRO A 18 -11.27 -16.40 11.57
C PRO A 18 -11.93 -16.69 12.93
N ALA A 19 -12.44 -15.67 13.62
CA ALA A 19 -13.09 -15.83 14.92
C ALA A 19 -14.38 -16.65 14.82
N VAL A 20 -15.24 -16.38 13.83
CA VAL A 20 -16.48 -17.15 13.60
C VAL A 20 -16.17 -18.61 13.28
N PHE A 21 -15.15 -18.85 12.45
CA PHE A 21 -14.77 -20.21 12.09
C PHE A 21 -14.11 -20.98 13.24
N ALA A 22 -13.27 -20.34 14.07
CA ALA A 22 -12.71 -20.96 15.28
C ALA A 22 -13.80 -21.32 16.31
N LEU A 23 -14.84 -20.48 16.43
CA LEU A 23 -16.00 -20.80 17.28
C LEU A 23 -16.81 -21.98 16.71
N ALA A 24 -16.95 -22.06 15.38
CA ALA A 24 -17.64 -23.18 14.72
C ALA A 24 -16.88 -24.51 14.89
N SER A 25 -15.54 -24.51 14.77
CA SER A 25 -14.74 -25.72 14.99
C SER A 25 -14.77 -26.16 16.45
N ALA A 26 -14.66 -25.23 17.40
CA ALA A 26 -14.81 -25.53 18.82
C ALA A 26 -16.18 -26.13 19.16
N ALA A 27 -17.27 -25.57 18.61
CA ALA A 27 -18.62 -26.11 18.79
C ALA A 27 -18.76 -27.52 18.19
N PHE A 28 -18.15 -27.77 17.04
CA PHE A 28 -18.16 -29.09 16.40
C PHE A 28 -17.40 -30.14 17.23
N LEU A 29 -16.23 -29.80 17.76
CA LEU A 29 -15.44 -30.68 18.65
C LEU A 29 -16.17 -31.00 19.95
N LEU A 30 -16.86 -30.03 20.53
CA LEU A 30 -17.70 -30.25 21.71
C LEU A 30 -18.89 -31.16 21.38
N ALA A 31 -19.54 -30.95 20.23
CA ALA A 31 -20.67 -31.78 19.80
C ALA A 31 -20.24 -33.23 19.53
N SER A 32 -19.12 -33.45 18.86
CA SER A 32 -18.59 -34.79 18.60
C SER A 32 -18.12 -35.49 19.87
N GLY A 33 -17.48 -34.78 20.80
CA GLY A 33 -17.09 -35.31 22.12
C GLY A 33 -18.29 -35.71 23.00
N CYS A 34 -19.34 -34.91 23.00
CA CYS A 34 -20.60 -35.23 23.68
C CYS A 34 -21.29 -36.45 23.06
N LEU A 35 -21.31 -36.54 21.72
CA LEU A 35 -21.87 -37.70 21.00
C LEU A 35 -21.06 -38.97 21.28
N GLY A 36 -19.73 -38.87 21.34
CA GLY A 36 -18.84 -39.97 21.73
C GLY A 36 -19.11 -40.47 23.15
N SER A 37 -19.27 -39.55 24.11
CA SER A 37 -19.60 -39.89 25.50
C SER A 37 -20.99 -40.53 25.64
N TRP A 38 -21.98 -40.05 24.89
CA TRP A 38 -23.33 -40.61 24.84
C TRP A 38 -23.37 -42.01 24.20
N LEU A 39 -22.61 -42.22 23.13
CA LEU A 39 -22.50 -43.54 22.47
C LEU A 39 -21.69 -44.54 23.31
N SER A 40 -20.75 -44.07 24.13
CA SER A 40 -19.99 -44.90 25.08
C SER A 40 -20.86 -45.51 26.17
N LEU A 41 -21.98 -44.85 26.54
CA LEU A 41 -22.96 -45.34 27.51
C LEU A 41 -23.94 -46.39 26.98
N ARG A 42 -23.97 -46.65 25.66
CA ARG A 42 -24.85 -47.66 25.03
C ARG A 42 -24.03 -48.86 24.56
N ASP A 43 -24.01 -49.92 25.34
CA ASP A 43 -23.14 -51.10 25.19
C ASP A 43 -23.26 -51.83 23.84
N SER A 44 -22.22 -51.73 23.00
CA SER A 44 -21.87 -52.76 22.02
C SER A 44 -20.37 -52.74 21.69
N THR A 45 -19.73 -53.91 21.77
CA THR A 45 -18.27 -54.08 21.63
C THR A 45 -17.76 -53.71 20.22
N CYS A 46 -18.58 -53.91 19.18
CA CYS A 46 -18.27 -53.48 17.81
C CYS A 46 -18.22 -51.97 17.65
N LEU A 47 -19.10 -51.23 18.34
CA LEU A 47 -19.17 -49.77 18.24
C LEU A 47 -17.96 -49.11 18.92
N GLN A 48 -17.47 -49.68 20.02
CA GLN A 48 -16.22 -49.27 20.66
C GLN A 48 -15.00 -49.45 19.73
N GLY A 49 -14.98 -50.50 18.90
CA GLY A 49 -13.93 -50.72 17.90
C GLY A 49 -13.92 -49.64 16.80
N LEU A 50 -15.10 -49.26 16.30
CA LEU A 50 -15.24 -48.18 15.31
C LEU A 50 -14.87 -46.80 15.89
N VAL A 51 -15.23 -46.53 17.15
CA VAL A 51 -14.82 -45.30 17.84
C VAL A 51 -13.30 -45.23 18.00
N ARG A 52 -12.63 -46.30 18.44
CA ARG A 52 -11.16 -46.33 18.52
C ARG A 52 -10.47 -46.17 17.16
N LEU A 53 -11.02 -46.76 16.10
CA LEU A 53 -10.48 -46.58 14.74
C LEU A 53 -10.62 -45.12 14.30
N SER A 54 -11.75 -44.48 14.61
CA SER A 54 -11.93 -43.05 14.33
C SER A 54 -10.90 -42.21 15.09
N GLU A 55 -10.69 -42.42 16.40
CA GLU A 55 -9.69 -41.68 17.19
C GLU A 55 -8.24 -41.89 16.68
N CYS A 56 -7.89 -43.09 16.25
CA CYS A 56 -6.59 -43.35 15.62
C CYS A 56 -6.41 -42.61 14.27
N VAL A 57 -7.47 -42.49 13.48
CA VAL A 57 -7.47 -41.70 12.24
C VAL A 57 -7.34 -40.21 12.57
N TRP A 58 -8.04 -39.71 13.59
CA TRP A 58 -7.89 -38.33 14.08
C TRP A 58 -6.48 -38.03 14.60
N MET A 59 -5.87 -38.93 15.37
CA MET A 59 -4.50 -38.80 15.91
C MET A 59 -3.42 -38.79 14.82
N ARG A 60 -3.54 -39.66 13.81
CA ARG A 60 -2.64 -39.61 12.64
C ARG A 60 -2.83 -38.33 11.81
N GLY A 61 -4.07 -37.83 11.72
CA GLY A 61 -4.41 -36.56 11.09
C GLY A 61 -3.79 -35.35 11.81
N SER A 62 -3.82 -35.33 13.14
CA SER A 62 -3.28 -34.21 13.94
C SER A 62 -1.75 -34.14 13.91
N VAL A 63 -1.05 -35.30 13.93
CA VAL A 63 0.41 -35.33 13.75
C VAL A 63 0.80 -34.87 12.35
N PHE A 64 0.08 -35.31 11.30
CA PHE A 64 0.28 -34.84 9.94
C PHE A 64 -0.03 -33.33 9.79
N GLY A 65 -1.04 -32.83 10.50
CA GLY A 65 -1.36 -31.41 10.61
C GLY A 65 -0.25 -30.57 11.26
N LEU A 66 0.41 -31.07 12.31
CA LEU A 66 1.55 -30.42 12.96
C LEU A 66 2.73 -30.22 11.98
N TYR A 67 3.12 -31.25 11.23
CA TYR A 67 4.22 -31.15 10.26
C TYR A 67 3.90 -30.18 9.10
N ILE A 68 2.65 -30.16 8.63
CA ILE A 68 2.20 -29.20 7.62
C ILE A 68 2.28 -27.76 8.16
N MET A 69 1.92 -27.55 9.43
CA MET A 69 1.97 -26.25 10.09
C MET A 69 3.41 -25.71 10.21
N GLU A 70 4.37 -26.57 10.58
CA GLU A 70 5.78 -26.21 10.67
C GLU A 70 6.40 -25.85 9.31
N CYS A 71 6.18 -26.67 8.27
CA CYS A 71 6.66 -26.36 6.91
C CYS A 71 6.09 -25.05 6.38
N PHE A 72 4.82 -24.79 6.70
CA PHE A 72 4.15 -23.58 6.26
C PHE A 72 4.60 -22.34 7.02
N LEU A 73 4.86 -22.43 8.33
CA LEU A 73 5.53 -21.38 9.11
C LEU A 73 6.91 -21.06 8.56
N LEU A 74 7.71 -22.07 8.18
CA LEU A 74 9.04 -21.85 7.62
C LEU A 74 8.97 -21.13 6.27
N GLN A 75 8.07 -21.54 5.38
CA GLN A 75 7.83 -20.85 4.11
C GLN A 75 7.36 -19.40 4.32
N PHE A 76 6.52 -19.19 5.33
CA PHE A 76 6.01 -17.89 5.69
C PHE A 76 7.10 -16.95 6.22
N VAL A 77 7.92 -17.41 7.17
CA VAL A 77 9.06 -16.65 7.70
C VAL A 77 10.04 -16.33 6.56
N TYR A 78 10.30 -17.27 5.66
CA TYR A 78 11.13 -17.04 4.47
C TYR A 78 10.58 -15.90 3.59
N LEU A 79 9.28 -15.91 3.28
CA LEU A 79 8.65 -14.84 2.50
C LEU A 79 8.71 -13.48 3.20
N LEU A 80 8.54 -13.43 4.53
CA LEU A 80 8.67 -12.20 5.29
C LEU A 80 10.08 -11.62 5.23
N VAL A 81 11.10 -12.46 5.36
CA VAL A 81 12.50 -12.04 5.23
C VAL A 81 12.75 -11.48 3.83
N VAL A 82 12.25 -12.11 2.78
CA VAL A 82 12.39 -11.62 1.39
C VAL A 82 11.72 -10.26 1.21
N VAL A 83 10.49 -10.08 1.68
CA VAL A 83 9.78 -8.79 1.59
C VAL A 83 10.51 -7.72 2.38
N PHE A 84 11.00 -8.02 3.58
CA PHE A 84 11.77 -7.09 4.40
C PHE A 84 13.07 -6.65 3.70
N CYS A 85 13.78 -7.57 3.05
CA CYS A 85 14.97 -7.24 2.24
C CYS A 85 14.61 -6.34 1.04
N LEU A 86 13.50 -6.61 0.36
CA LEU A 86 13.03 -5.79 -0.77
C LEU A 86 12.63 -4.38 -0.32
N GLU A 87 11.90 -4.26 0.79
CA GLU A 87 11.55 -2.95 1.37
C GLU A 87 12.79 -2.20 1.88
N GLY A 88 13.72 -2.89 2.53
CA GLY A 88 14.98 -2.32 3.02
C GLY A 88 15.84 -1.78 1.87
N THR A 89 16.01 -2.57 0.81
CA THR A 89 16.73 -2.13 -0.39
C THR A 89 16.03 -0.96 -1.07
N ALA A 90 14.71 -1.02 -1.28
CA ALA A 90 13.94 0.09 -1.86
C ALA A 90 14.04 1.37 -1.02
N SER A 91 14.01 1.26 0.31
CA SER A 91 14.15 2.39 1.23
C SER A 91 15.56 2.99 1.19
N ALA A 92 16.60 2.16 1.16
CA ALA A 92 17.98 2.61 1.02
C ALA A 92 18.21 3.30 -0.33
N LEU A 93 17.72 2.70 -1.42
CA LEU A 93 17.73 3.30 -2.76
C LEU A 93 17.01 4.66 -2.76
N ALA A 94 15.81 4.74 -2.18
CA ALA A 94 15.08 5.99 -2.07
C ALA A 94 15.89 7.06 -1.31
N TYR A 95 16.53 6.69 -0.19
CA TYR A 95 17.38 7.61 0.57
C TYR A 95 18.56 8.13 -0.25
N PHE A 96 19.31 7.24 -0.92
CA PHE A 96 20.43 7.65 -1.78
C PHE A 96 19.96 8.51 -2.96
N HIS A 97 18.86 8.14 -3.60
CA HIS A 97 18.30 8.94 -4.69
C HIS A 97 17.78 10.31 -4.21
N SER A 98 17.21 10.41 -3.01
CA SER A 98 16.83 11.68 -2.39
C SER A 98 18.02 12.62 -2.21
N THR A 99 19.17 12.11 -1.76
CA THR A 99 20.37 12.97 -1.63
C THR A 99 20.89 13.49 -2.98
N LYS A 100 20.78 12.70 -4.05
CA LYS A 100 21.11 13.16 -5.41
C LYS A 100 20.09 14.15 -5.94
N LEU A 101 18.81 13.95 -5.64
CA LEU A 101 17.72 14.86 -6.03
C LEU A 101 17.95 16.28 -5.51
N ASP A 102 18.48 16.47 -4.31
CA ASP A 102 18.76 17.82 -3.78
C ASP A 102 19.77 18.60 -4.65
N SER A 103 20.77 17.92 -5.21
CA SER A 103 21.75 18.54 -6.12
C SER A 103 21.11 18.92 -7.46
N GLU A 104 20.24 18.06 -8.00
CA GLU A 104 19.51 18.31 -9.24
C GLU A 104 18.45 19.42 -9.06
N ILE A 105 17.76 19.46 -7.92
CA ILE A 105 16.81 20.53 -7.55
C ILE A 105 17.52 21.88 -7.49
N THR A 106 18.76 21.91 -6.99
CA THR A 106 19.58 23.13 -6.97
C THR A 106 19.91 23.61 -8.38
N SER A 107 20.24 22.69 -9.30
CA SER A 107 20.44 22.99 -10.72
C SER A 107 19.17 23.53 -11.38
N LEU A 108 18.02 22.89 -11.14
CA LEU A 108 16.71 23.32 -11.61
C LEU A 108 16.36 24.73 -11.12
N ARG A 109 16.66 25.06 -9.86
CA ARG A 109 16.47 26.42 -9.34
C ARG A 109 17.25 27.46 -10.15
N GLY A 110 18.44 27.13 -10.63
CA GLY A 110 19.22 27.98 -11.54
C GLY A 110 18.51 28.22 -12.88
N VAL A 111 17.89 27.19 -13.45
CA VAL A 111 17.10 27.30 -14.70
C VAL A 111 15.90 28.23 -14.50
N PHE A 112 15.16 28.08 -13.40
CA PHE A 112 14.02 28.95 -13.07
C PHE A 112 14.45 30.41 -12.82
N GLN A 113 15.64 30.66 -12.27
CA GLN A 113 16.15 32.02 -12.09
C GLN A 113 16.54 32.70 -13.40
N ASN A 114 16.98 31.92 -14.40
CA ASN A 114 17.33 32.39 -15.73
C ASN A 114 16.13 32.41 -16.71
N TYR A 115 14.93 32.09 -16.23
CA TYR A 115 13.73 32.12 -17.05
C TYR A 115 13.46 33.53 -17.57
N THR A 116 13.20 33.65 -18.88
CA THR A 116 12.93 34.92 -19.56
C THR A 116 11.48 35.04 -20.00
N GLY A 117 10.77 33.92 -20.15
CA GLY A 117 9.42 33.88 -20.71
C GLY A 117 9.36 34.11 -22.23
N SER A 118 10.52 34.14 -22.88
CA SER A 118 10.60 34.28 -24.34
C SER A 118 10.59 32.91 -25.00
N SER A 119 9.78 32.74 -26.04
CA SER A 119 9.75 31.51 -26.85
C SER A 119 11.05 31.23 -27.62
N GLN A 120 11.93 32.23 -27.74
CA GLN A 120 13.26 32.10 -28.34
C GLN A 120 14.31 31.56 -27.36
N ASP A 121 14.06 31.64 -26.06
CA ASP A 121 14.97 31.12 -25.04
C ASP A 121 14.72 29.61 -24.85
N PRO A 122 15.71 28.75 -25.14
CA PRO A 122 15.55 27.31 -25.00
C PRO A 122 15.24 26.90 -23.57
N ASN A 123 15.75 27.62 -22.55
CA ASN A 123 15.49 27.29 -21.15
C ASN A 123 14.02 27.55 -20.79
N SER A 124 13.48 28.70 -21.20
CA SER A 124 12.06 29.02 -20.97
C SER A 124 11.14 28.02 -21.65
N ARG A 125 11.43 27.66 -22.91
CA ARG A 125 10.66 26.65 -23.65
C ARG A 125 10.69 25.28 -22.97
N THR A 126 11.84 24.85 -22.46
CA THR A 126 11.97 23.56 -21.77
C THR A 126 11.19 23.55 -20.46
N VAL A 127 11.22 24.65 -19.68
CA VAL A 127 10.43 24.78 -18.45
C VAL A 127 8.93 24.70 -18.76
N ASP A 128 8.47 25.46 -19.76
CA ASP A 128 7.05 25.49 -20.14
C ASP A 128 6.57 24.12 -20.64
N ALA A 129 7.34 23.47 -21.53
CA ALA A 129 7.01 22.14 -22.02
C ALA A 129 6.98 21.09 -20.90
N THR A 130 7.92 21.16 -19.95
CA THR A 130 7.96 20.24 -18.81
C THR A 130 6.74 20.41 -17.90
N GLN A 131 6.33 21.66 -17.66
CA GLN A 131 5.16 21.98 -16.84
C GLN A 131 3.85 21.51 -17.48
N GLU A 132 3.74 21.63 -18.80
CA GLU A 132 2.59 21.12 -19.56
C GLU A 132 2.55 19.59 -19.59
N GLU A 133 3.69 18.92 -19.82
CA GLU A 133 3.79 17.46 -19.91
C GLU A 133 3.53 16.78 -18.56
N LEU A 134 4.12 17.33 -17.48
CA LEU A 134 3.98 16.78 -16.13
C LEU A 134 2.79 17.35 -15.37
N GLN A 135 2.05 18.29 -15.96
CA GLN A 135 0.90 18.96 -15.34
C GLN A 135 1.26 19.52 -13.96
N CYS A 136 2.35 20.29 -13.89
CA CYS A 136 2.91 20.81 -12.65
C CYS A 136 3.22 22.31 -12.75
N CYS A 137 3.33 22.98 -11.60
CA CYS A 137 3.74 24.38 -11.55
C CYS A 137 4.84 24.58 -10.50
N GLY A 138 6.01 25.04 -10.94
CA GLY A 138 7.18 25.17 -10.07
C GLY A 138 7.89 23.85 -9.76
N ILE A 139 8.85 23.89 -8.84
CA ILE A 139 9.62 22.70 -8.42
C ILE A 139 8.81 21.91 -7.38
N HIS A 140 8.32 22.61 -6.36
CA HIS A 140 7.46 22.05 -5.32
C HIS A 140 6.02 22.54 -5.47
N ASP A 141 5.87 23.83 -5.79
CA ASP A 141 4.57 24.48 -5.93
C ASP A 141 4.70 25.79 -6.73
N TYR A 142 3.56 26.37 -7.11
CA TYR A 142 3.52 27.66 -7.81
C TYR A 142 4.21 28.78 -7.03
N SER A 143 4.27 28.64 -5.69
CA SER A 143 4.96 29.57 -4.81
C SER A 143 6.47 29.68 -5.05
N ASP A 144 7.09 28.72 -5.75
CA ASP A 144 8.49 28.84 -6.16
C ASP A 144 8.72 29.97 -7.15
N TRP A 145 7.72 30.30 -7.97
CA TRP A 145 7.79 31.43 -8.91
C TRP A 145 7.88 32.78 -8.19
N LEU A 146 7.27 32.92 -7.01
CA LEU A 146 7.32 34.15 -6.19
C LEU A 146 8.76 34.57 -5.85
N LYS A 147 9.71 33.62 -5.85
CA LYS A 147 11.12 33.83 -5.50
C LYS A 147 12.01 34.08 -6.73
N THR A 148 11.45 34.06 -7.94
CA THR A 148 12.22 34.22 -9.18
C THR A 148 12.37 35.68 -9.57
N SER A 149 13.50 36.01 -10.21
CA SER A 149 13.74 37.34 -10.77
C SER A 149 12.73 37.74 -11.85
N TRP A 150 12.20 36.76 -12.60
CA TRP A 150 11.22 36.96 -13.64
C TRP A 150 9.88 37.44 -13.06
N PHE A 151 9.39 36.79 -12.01
CA PHE A 151 8.12 37.16 -11.36
C PHE A 151 8.11 38.62 -10.88
N ASN A 152 9.20 39.06 -10.25
CA ASN A 152 9.36 40.45 -9.81
C ASN A 152 9.42 41.44 -10.98
N ARG A 153 10.03 41.06 -12.11
CA ARG A 153 10.11 41.91 -13.32
C ARG A 153 8.76 42.05 -14.02
N THR A 154 7.92 41.01 -13.99
CA THR A 154 6.61 40.97 -14.65
C THR A 154 5.48 41.57 -13.78
N GLY A 155 5.83 42.29 -12.70
CA GLY A 155 4.85 42.96 -11.82
C GLY A 155 4.29 42.11 -10.69
N GLY A 156 4.79 40.88 -10.49
CA GLY A 156 4.53 40.09 -9.28
C GLY A 156 3.09 39.59 -9.12
N LEU A 157 2.35 39.41 -10.21
CA LEU A 157 0.95 38.95 -10.20
C LEU A 157 0.71 37.69 -11.03
N PHE A 158 1.63 37.36 -11.94
CA PHE A 158 1.44 36.32 -12.95
C PHE A 158 2.54 35.26 -12.89
N VAL A 159 2.14 34.00 -13.06
CA VAL A 159 3.01 32.86 -13.34
C VAL A 159 2.90 32.50 -14.84
N PRO A 160 3.84 31.72 -15.40
CA PRO A 160 3.74 31.27 -16.79
C PRO A 160 2.43 30.56 -17.10
N HIS A 161 1.91 30.72 -18.32
CA HIS A 161 0.67 30.07 -18.74
C HIS A 161 0.75 28.53 -18.73
N SER A 162 1.95 27.97 -18.84
CA SER A 162 2.23 26.54 -18.70
C SER A 162 1.81 25.96 -17.34
N CYS A 163 1.69 26.81 -16.30
CA CYS A 163 1.17 26.44 -14.98
C CYS A 163 -0.37 26.29 -14.92
N CYS A 164 -1.10 26.71 -15.95
CA CYS A 164 -2.55 26.64 -15.95
C CYS A 164 -3.06 25.22 -16.13
N ASN A 165 -4.03 24.84 -15.30
CA ASN A 165 -4.67 23.55 -15.41
C ASN A 165 -5.56 23.51 -16.65
N SER A 166 -5.38 22.48 -17.49
CA SER A 166 -6.13 22.28 -18.75
C SER A 166 -7.64 22.16 -18.56
N THR A 167 -8.11 21.92 -17.32
CA THR A 167 -9.52 21.91 -16.95
C THR A 167 -10.16 23.31 -16.98
N PHE A 168 -9.38 24.38 -16.86
CA PHE A 168 -9.86 25.77 -16.77
C PHE A 168 -9.41 26.60 -18.00
N PRO A 169 -10.25 26.73 -19.03
CA PRO A 169 -9.90 27.48 -20.25
C PRO A 169 -9.78 28.99 -20.03
N SER A 170 -10.29 29.53 -18.92
CA SER A 170 -10.17 30.95 -18.54
C SER A 170 -8.96 31.25 -17.67
N CYS A 171 -8.02 30.32 -17.53
CA CYS A 171 -6.83 30.51 -16.71
C CYS A 171 -5.84 31.46 -17.39
N ASN A 172 -5.59 32.59 -16.74
CA ASN A 172 -4.63 33.60 -17.19
C ASN A 172 -3.31 33.56 -16.40
N GLY A 173 -3.08 32.52 -15.59
CA GLY A 173 -1.87 32.40 -14.78
C GLY A 173 -1.79 33.42 -13.63
N THR A 174 -2.92 33.92 -13.13
CA THR A 174 -2.92 34.84 -11.98
C THR A 174 -2.70 34.09 -10.67
N VAL A 175 -1.87 34.66 -9.79
CA VAL A 175 -1.63 34.13 -8.44
C VAL A 175 -2.85 34.33 -7.52
N ASP A 176 -3.77 35.24 -7.87
CA ASP A 176 -4.99 35.50 -7.09
C ASP A 176 -5.99 34.33 -7.15
N GLN A 177 -5.88 33.47 -8.17
CA GLN A 177 -6.74 32.30 -8.38
C GLN A 177 -5.94 30.99 -8.37
N PRO A 178 -5.32 30.62 -7.23
CA PRO A 178 -4.40 29.48 -7.18
C PRO A 178 -5.06 28.13 -7.48
N TRP A 179 -6.39 28.01 -7.33
CA TRP A 179 -7.12 26.78 -7.64
C TRP A 179 -7.19 26.45 -9.14
N GLN A 180 -6.87 27.41 -10.02
CA GLN A 180 -6.78 27.19 -11.46
C GLN A 180 -5.39 26.73 -11.92
N LEU A 181 -4.39 26.81 -11.03
CA LEU A 181 -3.02 26.40 -11.29
C LEU A 181 -2.83 24.93 -10.92
N TYR A 182 -1.83 24.29 -11.52
CA TYR A 182 -1.40 22.97 -11.07
C TYR A 182 -0.75 23.06 -9.69
N THR A 183 -1.46 22.60 -8.67
CA THR A 183 -0.91 22.42 -7.33
C THR A 183 -0.19 21.07 -7.24
N LYS A 184 1.02 21.07 -6.66
CA LYS A 184 1.83 19.91 -6.22
C LYS A 184 1.73 18.64 -7.08
N VAL A 185 2.85 18.22 -7.69
CA VAL A 185 2.97 16.87 -8.25
C VAL A 185 2.74 15.85 -7.14
N ASP A 186 1.55 15.25 -7.11
CA ASP A 186 1.29 14.05 -6.32
C ASP A 186 2.05 12.91 -6.99
N ILE A 187 3.35 12.83 -6.72
CA ILE A 187 4.10 11.65 -7.09
C ILE A 187 3.40 10.49 -6.37
N LYS A 188 2.79 9.59 -7.14
CA LYS A 188 2.06 8.40 -6.70
C LYS A 188 2.89 7.41 -5.85
N ILE A 189 4.08 7.79 -5.37
CA ILE A 189 4.98 7.04 -4.50
C ILE A 189 4.23 6.51 -3.27
N ASN A 190 3.36 7.32 -2.65
CA ASN A 190 2.58 6.88 -1.49
C ASN A 190 1.63 5.71 -1.81
N SER A 191 1.18 5.57 -3.05
CA SER A 191 0.30 4.46 -3.46
C SER A 191 1.04 3.12 -3.55
N VAL A 192 2.33 3.12 -3.89
CA VAL A 192 3.14 1.91 -4.01
C VAL A 192 3.47 1.38 -2.61
N LEU A 193 3.92 2.25 -1.70
CA LEU A 193 4.19 1.88 -0.32
C LEU A 193 2.94 1.38 0.42
N VAL A 194 1.78 2.03 0.21
CA VAL A 194 0.51 1.56 0.78
C VAL A 194 0.11 0.19 0.21
N LYS A 195 0.31 -0.05 -1.08
CA LYS A 195 0.03 -1.36 -1.70
C LYS A 195 0.95 -2.46 -1.17
N ILE A 196 2.25 -2.19 -1.03
CA ILE A 196 3.22 -3.15 -0.48
C ILE A 196 2.86 -3.51 0.96
N LYS A 197 2.61 -2.51 1.82
CA LYS A 197 2.18 -2.73 3.21
C LYS A 197 0.86 -3.51 3.30
N THR A 198 -0.08 -3.25 2.39
CA THR A 198 -1.36 -3.98 2.33
C THR A 198 -1.16 -5.44 1.89
N LEU A 199 -0.28 -5.68 0.92
CA LEU A 199 0.10 -7.03 0.47
C LEU A 199 0.81 -7.81 1.58
N GLN A 200 1.71 -7.17 2.32
CA GLN A 200 2.40 -7.76 3.46
C GLN A 200 1.42 -8.17 4.56
N HIS A 201 0.45 -7.32 4.91
CA HIS A 201 -0.59 -7.67 5.89
C HIS A 201 -1.49 -8.83 5.42
N ARG A 202 -1.89 -8.87 4.14
CA ARG A 202 -2.67 -9.98 3.57
C ARG A 202 -1.89 -11.29 3.53
N CYS A 203 -0.60 -11.21 3.23
CA CYS A 203 0.29 -12.37 3.23
C CYS A 203 0.57 -12.84 4.65
N LEU A 204 0.54 -11.97 5.67
CA LEU A 204 0.72 -12.32 7.07
C LEU A 204 -0.41 -13.16 7.67
N ILE A 205 -1.65 -12.75 7.43
CA ILE A 205 -2.78 -13.30 8.18
C ILE A 205 -3.50 -14.41 7.40
N GLY A 206 -3.33 -14.52 6.08
CA GLY A 206 -3.93 -15.58 5.25
C GLY A 206 -3.40 -16.97 5.67
N PRO A 207 -2.07 -17.10 5.84
CA PRO A 207 -1.41 -18.23 6.46
C PRO A 207 -1.89 -18.57 7.87
N LEU A 208 -1.90 -17.60 8.78
CA LEU A 208 -2.33 -17.81 10.16
C LEU A 208 -3.78 -18.30 10.23
N CYS A 209 -4.65 -17.79 9.35
CA CYS A 209 -6.01 -18.28 9.21
C CYS A 209 -6.00 -19.75 8.78
N PHE A 210 -5.32 -20.10 7.69
CA PHE A 210 -5.27 -21.47 7.15
C PHE A 210 -4.67 -22.50 8.14
N CYS A 211 -3.72 -22.11 8.98
CA CYS A 211 -3.18 -22.96 10.05
C CYS A 211 -4.17 -23.25 11.18
N VAL A 212 -4.98 -22.26 11.57
CA VAL A 212 -6.04 -22.44 12.58
C VAL A 212 -7.16 -23.36 12.05
N PHE A 213 -7.32 -23.45 10.73
CA PHE A 213 -8.33 -24.30 10.08
C PHE A 213 -7.95 -25.79 9.92
N LEU A 214 -6.67 -26.15 10.08
CA LEU A 214 -6.19 -27.52 9.86
C LEU A 214 -6.13 -28.36 11.16
N PHE A 215 -6.61 -27.81 12.27
CA PHE A 215 -6.80 -28.49 13.55
C PHE A 215 -8.28 -28.58 13.94
#